data_AF-A0A947XQZ7-F1
#
_entry.id   AF-A0A947XQZ7-F1
#
_cell.length_a   1.000
_cell.length_b   1.000
_cell.length_c   1.000
_cell.angle_alpha   90.00
_cell.angle_beta   90.00
_cell.angle_gamma   90.00
#
_symmetry.space_group_name_H-M   'P 1'
#
loop_
_entity.id
_entity.type
_entity.pdbx_description
1 polymer ?
#
loop_
_entity_poly.entity_id
_entity_poly.type
_entity_poly.pdbx_seq_one_letter_code
_entity_poly.pdbx_strand_id
1 'polypeptide(L)'
;MASRKRKRTTTTERSGFFRFLKRIGPGFITGAADDDPSGIATYSQTGATFGFQQLWTPFVTLPLMTAVQETCGRIGMVTGNGIAGVIKKHYPKTTIALFV
;
A
#
# COMPACT_ATOMS: atom_id res chain seq x y z
N MET A 1 -15.36 29.06 46.79
CA MET A 1 -14.13 29.31 46.02
C MET A 1 -13.60 28.00 45.47
N ALA A 2 -13.95 27.61 44.25
CA ALA A 2 -13.34 26.47 43.56
C ALA A 2 -13.12 26.85 42.09
N SER A 3 -11.85 27.04 41.77
CA SER A 3 -11.34 27.65 40.54
C SER A 3 -11.56 26.73 39.33
N ARG A 4 -12.33 27.22 38.35
CA ARG A 4 -12.62 26.56 37.07
C ARG A 4 -11.39 26.66 36.17
N LYS A 5 -10.46 25.70 36.23
CA LYS A 5 -9.28 25.63 35.35
C LYS A 5 -9.71 25.36 33.90
N ARG A 6 -9.75 26.43 33.10
CA ARG A 6 -9.91 26.43 31.64
C ARG A 6 -8.64 25.85 31.00
N LYS A 7 -8.66 24.59 30.56
CA LYS A 7 -7.60 24.02 29.71
C LYS A 7 -7.61 24.76 28.37
N ARG A 8 -6.69 25.70 28.18
CA ARG A 8 -6.33 26.24 26.86
C ARG A 8 -5.60 25.13 26.11
N THR A 9 -6.30 24.46 25.20
CA THR A 9 -5.68 23.64 24.16
C THR A 9 -4.99 24.57 23.18
N THR A 10 -3.67 24.68 23.31
CA THR A 10 -2.79 25.29 22.32
C THR A 10 -2.83 24.43 21.05
N THR A 11 -3.61 24.83 20.06
CA THR A 11 -3.59 24.27 18.71
C THR A 11 -2.25 24.62 18.08
N THR A 12 -1.24 23.78 18.27
CA THR A 12 -0.02 23.83 17.46
C THR A 12 -0.42 23.48 16.04
N GLU A 13 -0.38 24.48 15.15
CA GLU A 13 -0.38 24.36 13.69
C GLU A 13 0.68 23.34 13.25
N ARG A 14 0.39 22.04 13.33
CA ARG A 14 1.24 21.02 12.70
C ARG A 14 1.06 21.16 11.20
N SER A 15 2.11 21.70 10.60
CA SER A 15 2.29 22.04 9.19
C SER A 15 1.71 20.96 8.26
N GLY A 16 1.12 21.39 7.14
CA GLY A 16 0.51 20.50 6.14
C GLY A 16 1.42 19.35 5.70
N PHE A 17 2.74 19.53 5.78
CA PHE A 17 3.75 18.50 5.54
C PHE A 17 3.61 17.25 6.43
N PHE A 18 3.44 17.40 7.75
CA PHE A 18 3.25 16.24 8.64
C PHE A 18 1.92 15.52 8.41
N ARG A 19 0.88 16.25 7.97
CA ARG A 19 -0.40 15.65 7.57
C ARG A 19 -0.29 14.89 6.25
N PHE A 20 0.49 15.39 5.31
CA PHE A 20 0.80 14.72 4.05
C PHE A 20 1.61 13.44 4.26
N LEU A 21 2.67 13.50 5.09
CA LEU A 21 3.51 12.35 5.41
C LEU A 21 2.71 11.21 6.07
N LYS A 22 1.73 11.54 6.92
CA LYS A 22 0.79 10.56 7.49
C LYS A 22 -0.10 9.89 6.45
N ARG A 23 -0.43 10.56 5.34
CA ARG A 23 -1.28 10.01 4.27
C ARG A 23 -0.49 9.13 3.29
N ILE A 24 0.80 9.39 3.12
CA ILE A 24 1.69 8.60 2.25
C ILE A 24 2.03 7.22 2.85
N GLY A 25 1.99 7.09 4.18
CA GLY A 25 2.44 5.88 4.90
C GLY A 25 2.01 4.54 4.27
N PRO A 26 0.72 4.30 4.00
CA PRO A 26 0.27 3.03 3.42
C PRO A 26 0.85 2.73 2.03
N GLY A 27 0.92 3.74 1.15
CA GLY A 27 1.48 3.58 -0.19
C GLY A 27 3.00 3.40 -0.17
N PHE A 28 3.70 4.09 0.74
CA PHE A 28 5.14 3.90 0.93
C PHE A 28 5.48 2.49 1.42
N ILE A 29 4.73 1.97 2.40
CA ILE A 29 4.91 0.62 2.92
C ILE A 29 4.62 -0.41 1.81
N THR A 30 3.57 -0.21 1.00
CA THR A 30 3.26 -1.14 -0.09
C THR A 30 4.33 -1.14 -1.18
N GLY A 31 4.90 0.02 -1.51
CA GLY A 31 6.01 0.11 -2.45
C GLY A 31 7.26 -0.59 -1.92
N ALA A 32 7.61 -0.36 -0.65
CA ALA A 32 8.74 -1.05 -0.02
C ALA A 32 8.54 -2.57 0.09
N ALA A 33 7.30 -3.04 0.13
CA ALA A 33 6.98 -4.47 0.12
C ALA A 33 7.03 -5.10 -1.29
N ASP A 34 6.88 -4.30 -2.35
CA ASP A 34 6.94 -4.74 -3.75
C ASP A 34 8.40 -5.01 -4.19
N ASP A 35 9.36 -4.30 -3.60
CA ASP A 35 10.81 -4.46 -3.83
C ASP A 35 11.43 -5.58 -2.97
N ASP A 36 10.89 -6.80 -3.09
CA ASP A 36 11.38 -7.96 -2.35
C ASP A 36 12.65 -8.61 -2.97
N PRO A 37 13.42 -9.41 -2.20
CA PRO A 37 14.67 -10.01 -2.70
C PRO A 37 14.49 -10.89 -3.94
N SER A 38 13.31 -11.54 -4.07
CA SER A 38 12.95 -12.32 -5.25
C SER A 38 12.82 -11.45 -6.49
N GLY A 39 12.12 -10.33 -6.40
CA GLY A 39 11.98 -9.36 -7.48
C GLY A 39 13.34 -8.83 -7.93
N ILE A 40 14.19 -8.44 -6.96
CA ILE A 40 15.56 -7.99 -7.25
C ILE A 40 16.36 -9.08 -7.98
N ALA A 41 16.25 -10.35 -7.56
CA ALA A 41 16.93 -11.46 -8.22
C ALA A 41 16.43 -11.66 -9.66
N THR A 42 15.11 -11.64 -9.88
CA THR A 42 14.50 -11.77 -11.20
C THR A 42 14.90 -10.62 -12.14
N TYR A 43 14.85 -9.37 -11.67
CA TYR A 43 15.26 -8.22 -12.46
C TYR A 43 16.75 -8.25 -12.77
N SER A 44 17.59 -8.72 -11.84
CA SER A 44 19.04 -8.87 -12.05
C SER A 44 19.35 -9.97 -13.08
N GLN A 45 18.70 -11.13 -12.98
CA GLN A 45 18.88 -12.22 -13.94
C GLN A 45 18.40 -11.79 -15.33
N THR A 46 17.21 -11.20 -15.41
CA THR A 46 16.63 -10.71 -16.67
C THR A 46 17.51 -9.61 -17.26
N GLY A 47 18.03 -8.70 -16.44
CA GLY A 47 18.97 -7.66 -16.87
C GLY A 47 20.30 -8.23 -17.39
N ALA A 48 20.83 -9.28 -16.77
CA ALA A 48 22.03 -9.96 -17.24
C ALA A 48 21.81 -10.71 -18.56
N THR A 49 20.62 -11.30 -18.77
CA THR A 49 20.30 -12.06 -19.98
C THR A 49 19.89 -11.16 -21.16
N PHE A 50 19.06 -10.15 -20.93
CA PHE A 50 18.43 -9.34 -21.97
C PHE A 50 18.98 -7.91 -22.07
N GLY A 51 19.87 -7.51 -21.16
CA GLY A 51 20.39 -6.14 -21.12
C GLY A 51 19.27 -5.11 -20.98
N PHE A 52 19.28 -4.09 -21.84
CA PHE A 52 18.29 -3.01 -21.84
C PHE A 52 17.04 -3.29 -22.68
N GLN A 53 16.91 -4.48 -23.28
CA GLN A 53 15.79 -4.79 -24.19
C GLN A 53 14.43 -4.79 -23.48
N GLN A 54 14.38 -4.99 -22.16
CA GLN A 54 13.15 -4.98 -21.37
C GLN A 54 12.78 -3.59 -20.79
N LEU A 55 13.55 -2.52 -21.02
CA LEU A 55 13.27 -1.20 -20.42
C LEU A 55 11.93 -0.58 -20.84
N TRP A 56 11.27 -1.13 -21.87
CA TRP A 56 9.94 -0.68 -22.28
C TRP A 56 8.82 -1.26 -21.41
N THR A 57 9.05 -2.38 -20.70
CA THR A 57 8.00 -3.05 -19.92
C THR A 57 7.41 -2.21 -18.78
N PRO A 58 8.17 -1.34 -18.06
CA PRO A 58 7.62 -0.47 -17.03
C PRO A 58 6.50 0.45 -17.53
N PHE A 59 6.53 0.85 -18.81
CA PHE A 59 5.46 1.68 -19.37
C PHE A 59 4.11 0.96 -19.42
N VAL A 60 4.11 -0.38 -19.45
CA VAL A 60 2.91 -1.20 -19.43
C VAL A 60 2.61 -1.72 -18.02
N THR A 61 3.64 -2.16 -17.29
CA THR A 61 3.45 -2.80 -15.98
C THR A 61 3.18 -1.79 -14.86
N LEU A 62 3.76 -0.59 -14.88
CA LEU A 62 3.52 0.41 -13.83
C LEU A 62 2.08 0.93 -13.81
N PRO A 63 1.43 1.27 -14.94
CA PRO A 63 0.02 1.66 -14.94
C PRO A 63 -0.88 0.51 -14.46
N LEU A 64 -0.60 -0.73 -14.88
CA LEU A 64 -1.35 -1.91 -14.46
C LEU A 64 -1.23 -2.12 -12.95
N MET A 65 0.00 -2.08 -12.42
CA MET A 65 0.27 -2.18 -10.98
C MET A 65 -0.46 -1.08 -10.21
N THR A 66 -0.41 0.15 -10.70
CA THR A 66 -1.09 1.30 -10.08
C THR A 66 -2.60 1.07 -10.03
N ALA A 67 -3.22 0.57 -11.09
CA ALA A 67 -4.65 0.26 -11.13
C ALA A 67 -5.02 -0.83 -10.11
N VAL A 68 -4.19 -1.87 -9.99
CA VAL A 68 -4.38 -2.93 -9.00
C VAL A 68 -4.25 -2.36 -7.58
N GLN A 69 -3.17 -1.66 -7.25
CA GLN A 69 -2.96 -1.08 -5.92
C GLN A 69 -4.05 -0.07 -5.55
N GLU A 70 -4.52 0.72 -6.51
CA GLU A 70 -5.61 1.67 -6.31
C GLU A 70 -6.93 0.95 -5.99
N THR A 71 -7.24 -0.12 -6.71
CA THR A 71 -8.41 -0.97 -6.43
C THR A 71 -8.30 -1.60 -5.04
N CYS A 72 -7.13 -2.15 -4.68
CA CYS A 72 -6.85 -2.69 -3.35
C CYS A 72 -7.08 -1.64 -2.25
N GLY A 73 -6.55 -0.43 -2.46
CA GLY A 73 -6.70 0.71 -1.56
C GLY A 73 -8.15 1.16 -1.41
N ARG A 74 -8.90 1.24 -2.53
CA ARG A 74 -10.33 1.57 -2.53
C ARG A 74 -11.16 0.54 -1.76
N ILE A 75 -10.91 -0.75 -1.99
CA ILE A 75 -11.58 -1.82 -1.25
C ILE A 75 -11.29 -1.70 0.25
N GLY A 76 -10.03 -1.49 0.62
CA GLY A 76 -9.64 -1.27 2.02
C GLY A 76 -10.34 -0.07 2.66
N MET A 77 -10.43 1.04 1.92
CA MET A 77 -11.06 2.28 2.38
C MET A 77 -12.58 2.15 2.52
N VAL A 78 -13.27 1.47 1.60
CA VAL A 78 -14.73 1.32 1.59
C VAL A 78 -15.19 0.24 2.58
N THR A 79 -14.49 -0.89 2.65
CA THR A 79 -14.91 -2.04 3.47
C THR A 79 -14.34 -2.01 4.89
N GLY A 80 -13.32 -1.19 5.14
CA GLY A 80 -12.55 -1.22 6.39
C GLY A 80 -11.78 -2.53 6.62
N ASN A 81 -11.69 -3.40 5.62
CA ASN A 81 -10.99 -4.69 5.68
C ASN A 81 -9.98 -4.78 4.51
N GLY A 82 -8.83 -5.40 4.75
CA GLY A 82 -7.92 -5.76 3.66
C GLY A 82 -8.53 -6.82 2.73
N ILE A 83 -7.95 -7.01 1.55
CA ILE A 83 -8.45 -7.96 0.54
C ILE A 83 -8.64 -9.37 1.12
N ALA A 84 -7.67 -9.87 1.89
CA ALA A 84 -7.78 -11.17 2.55
C ALA A 84 -9.00 -11.25 3.50
N GLY A 85 -9.31 -10.16 4.21
CA GLY A 85 -10.48 -10.05 5.07
C GLY A 85 -11.80 -10.05 4.28
N VAL A 86 -11.81 -9.42 3.11
CA VAL A 86 -12.97 -9.44 2.19
C VAL A 86 -13.18 -10.84 1.62
N ILE A 87 -12.11 -11.49 1.14
CA ILE A 87 -12.17 -12.86 0.60
C ILE A 87 -12.72 -13.83 1.65
N LYS A 88 -12.21 -13.76 2.89
CA LYS A 88 -12.67 -14.61 4.00
C LYS A 88 -14.15 -14.46 4.34
N LYS A 89 -14.76 -13.31 4.04
CA LYS A 89 -16.20 -13.06 4.25
C LYS A 89 -17.08 -13.60 3.13
N HIS A 90 -16.57 -13.67 1.91
CA HIS A 90 -17.37 -14.00 0.72
C HIS A 90 -17.14 -15.42 0.18
N TYR A 91 -16.02 -16.06 0.53
CA TYR A 91 -15.67 -17.39 0.05
C TYR A 91 -15.70 -18.45 1.16
N PRO A 92 -16.11 -19.69 0.84
CA PRO A 92 -16.06 -20.79 1.78
C PRO A 92 -14.61 -21.17 2.10
N LYS A 93 -14.38 -21.65 3.33
CA LYS A 93 -13.04 -21.97 3.85
C LYS A 93 -12.28 -22.96 2.97
N THR A 94 -12.99 -23.89 2.34
CA THR A 94 -12.41 -24.90 1.44
C THR A 94 -11.76 -24.28 0.21
N THR A 95 -12.40 -23.27 -0.40
CA THR A 95 -11.82 -22.56 -1.56
C THR A 95 -10.58 -21.78 -1.13
N ILE A 96 -10.61 -21.11 0.03
CA ILE A 96 -9.46 -20.36 0.53
C ILE A 96 -8.28 -21.29 0.81
N ALA A 97 -8.52 -22.44 1.44
CA ALA A 97 -7.49 -23.43 1.76
C ALA A 97 -6.90 -24.15 0.53
N LEU A 98 -7.56 -24.09 -0.62
CA LEU A 98 -7.04 -24.64 -1.87
C LEU A 98 -6.07 -23.67 -2.57
N PHE A 99 -6.31 -22.37 -2.43
CA PHE A 99 -5.54 -21.31 -3.09
C PHE A 99 -4.43 -20.70 -2.21
N VAL A 100 -4.39 -21.06 -0.93
CA VAL A 100 -3.34 -20.69 0.05
C VAL A 100 -2.52 -21.94 0.35
#